data_AF-A0A067MRN8-F1
#
_entry.id   AF-A0A067MRN8-F1
#
_cell.length_a   1.000
_cell.length_b   1.000
_cell.length_c   1.000
_cell.angle_alpha   90.00
_cell.angle_beta   90.00
_cell.angle_gamma   90.00
#
_symmetry.space_group_name_H-M   'P 1'
#
loop_
_entity.id
_entity.type
_entity.pdbx_description
1 polymer ?
#
loop_
_entity_poly.entity_id
_entity_poly.type
_entity_poly.pdbx_seq_one_letter_code
_entity_poly.pdbx_strand_id
1 'polypeptide(L)'
;MAYMHTPSPSRRRKLKCDTSRPECNHCARRNKRNPRSSVCEYDGAPQKRGRDRAPRQRMPISATAHPSPKPAPASTSGAASATSLLRPQDVYLGGTIPSEPSLDFTRKSWWDNLLWIYSSNRATAARRISADLRYVFNCSSSLWFAMLDPSAFWLEFQDPASRPTIQPSLVIAVLAISVLIQSSELGWGSKGRAMALTLRDTAQAALDASINAGWYNHSLTQAAWILASFESCCHPLFSPARAASALKLLDSIIAGFQLTEIDAKRRIGPPPDTTSPSTALSRGKRESPPLFRVHCSCTTVSTKGRDGFAYLVGNPTWDPRWTPETIWQEETRRLCWSSLKLGLSHLGFNSDCSQYVTGLSILRPAKFNLYFPGEVLSSSEVPSQSAGEPVWALYCRCMLLYQRCFAQIPVNQAVDRVARANFVFAAWDEVELLGSQLEQHTCSPEGGYQWMADHHLFSIRLQLAEEYRYLMPTSDVAYNAILDRPMVEEWLNGQRYSWSILANHFESNVMPPYFGWWPMRTVSICYSLWVKDNKLLLALEVAKVFLGAVRYIEWLWPPTSAKSLYPRWLNLITTACISSGIDLPETGVITYAHIDTPEEPESKIRPSGLATF
;
A
#
# COMPACT_ATOMS: atom_id res chain seq x y z
N MET A 1 -42.38 8.19 22.83
CA MET A 1 -42.79 9.20 21.82
C MET A 1 -41.94 8.98 20.58
N ALA A 2 -42.58 8.58 19.49
CA ALA A 2 -41.95 8.20 18.24
C ALA A 2 -41.94 9.38 17.25
N TYR A 3 -40.83 9.58 16.52
CA TYR A 3 -40.75 10.18 15.17
C TYR A 3 -39.37 9.79 14.60
N MET A 4 -39.30 8.76 13.75
CA MET A 4 -39.42 8.77 12.28
C MET A 4 -38.12 9.16 11.54
N HIS A 5 -37.59 8.15 10.85
CA HIS A 5 -36.59 8.21 9.78
C HIS A 5 -36.99 9.17 8.65
N THR A 6 -36.01 9.90 8.11
CA THR A 6 -36.06 10.43 6.74
C THR A 6 -34.77 10.13 5.96
N PRO A 7 -34.85 9.77 4.68
CA PRO A 7 -33.74 9.25 3.86
C PRO A 7 -32.95 10.34 3.11
N SER A 8 -31.77 9.93 2.64
CA SER A 8 -30.84 10.63 1.72
C SER A 8 -31.51 11.31 0.50
N PRO A 9 -31.06 12.52 0.10
CA PRO A 9 -31.35 13.05 -1.22
C PRO A 9 -30.21 12.74 -2.20
N SER A 10 -30.38 11.68 -3.00
CA SER A 10 -29.69 11.51 -4.28
C SER A 10 -30.53 12.12 -5.42
N ARG A 11 -29.84 12.64 -6.45
CA ARG A 11 -30.33 13.29 -7.70
C ARG A 11 -30.69 14.78 -7.63
N ARG A 12 -29.66 15.64 -7.70
CA ARG A 12 -29.74 16.93 -8.41
C ARG A 12 -29.04 16.83 -9.77
N ARG A 13 -29.80 16.61 -10.84
CA ARG A 13 -29.43 17.07 -12.20
C ARG A 13 -30.63 17.83 -12.77
N LYS A 14 -30.65 19.14 -12.54
CA LYS A 14 -31.30 20.09 -13.45
C LYS A 14 -30.16 20.92 -14.02
N LEU A 15 -29.89 20.72 -15.30
CA LEU A 15 -28.90 21.49 -16.07
C LEU A 15 -29.33 22.96 -16.04
N LYS A 16 -28.48 23.82 -15.45
CA LYS A 16 -28.58 25.27 -15.59
C LYS A 16 -28.17 25.61 -17.03
N CYS A 17 -28.97 26.41 -17.73
CA CYS A 17 -28.57 27.02 -19.00
C CYS A 17 -27.66 28.21 -18.68
N ASP A 18 -26.44 28.20 -19.21
CA ASP A 18 -25.49 29.30 -19.15
C ASP A 18 -25.91 30.36 -20.17
N THR A 19 -26.19 31.59 -19.71
CA THR A 19 -26.65 32.71 -20.56
C THR A 19 -25.56 33.25 -21.50
N SER A 20 -24.47 32.52 -21.69
CA SER A 20 -23.28 32.92 -22.46
C SER A 20 -23.29 32.44 -23.91
N ARG A 21 -24.36 31.76 -24.37
CA ARG A 21 -24.45 31.21 -25.73
C ARG A 21 -25.75 31.61 -26.43
N PRO A 22 -25.71 31.91 -27.75
CA PRO A 22 -26.90 32.29 -28.52
C PRO A 22 -27.91 31.14 -28.69
N GLU A 23 -27.48 29.87 -28.54
CA GLU A 23 -28.34 28.68 -28.58
C GLU A 23 -27.94 27.64 -27.53
N CYS A 24 -28.91 26.98 -26.88
CA CYS A 24 -28.63 25.90 -25.94
C CYS A 24 -28.40 24.55 -26.65
N ASN A 25 -27.65 23.64 -26.00
CA ASN A 25 -27.32 22.31 -26.55
C ASN A 25 -28.54 21.48 -26.99
N HIS A 26 -29.71 21.70 -26.37
CA HIS A 26 -30.94 21.00 -26.74
C HIS A 26 -31.54 21.58 -28.02
N CYS A 27 -31.55 22.90 -28.17
CA CYS A 27 -32.02 23.59 -29.38
C CYS A 27 -31.06 23.32 -30.57
N ALA A 28 -29.75 23.32 -30.35
CA ALA A 28 -28.76 22.97 -31.36
C ALA A 28 -28.97 21.54 -31.91
N ARG A 29 -29.24 20.56 -31.03
CA ARG A 29 -29.57 19.18 -31.46
C ARG A 29 -30.90 19.10 -32.21
N ARG A 30 -31.90 19.91 -31.84
CA ARG A 30 -33.21 19.94 -32.50
C ARG A 30 -33.11 20.56 -33.90
N ASN A 31 -32.42 21.69 -34.03
CA ASN A 31 -32.19 22.36 -35.32
C ASN A 31 -31.31 21.52 -36.26
N LYS A 32 -30.41 20.67 -35.75
CA LYS A 32 -29.64 19.72 -36.56
C LYS A 32 -30.51 18.63 -37.20
N ARG A 33 -31.65 18.27 -36.58
CA ARG A 33 -32.60 17.28 -37.11
C ARG A 33 -33.65 17.90 -38.03
N ASN A 34 -34.05 19.16 -37.80
CA ASN A 34 -34.96 19.91 -38.67
C ASN A 34 -34.45 21.36 -38.80
N PRO A 35 -33.71 21.69 -39.89
CA PRO A 35 -33.22 23.03 -40.12
C PRO A 35 -34.40 24.02 -40.23
N ARG A 36 -34.35 25.13 -39.46
CA ARG A 36 -35.34 26.22 -39.35
C ARG A 36 -36.57 26.02 -38.45
N SER A 37 -36.64 24.95 -37.65
CA SER A 37 -37.84 24.67 -36.83
C SER A 37 -37.88 25.32 -35.43
N SER A 38 -36.85 26.02 -34.96
CA SER A 38 -36.95 26.73 -33.67
C SER A 38 -35.98 27.91 -33.55
N VAL A 39 -36.54 29.10 -33.32
CA VAL A 39 -35.84 30.20 -32.64
C VAL A 39 -35.75 29.80 -31.17
N CYS A 40 -34.57 29.96 -30.57
CA CYS A 40 -34.38 29.69 -29.15
C CYS A 40 -34.99 30.85 -28.35
N GLU A 41 -36.26 30.73 -27.97
CA GLU A 41 -36.94 31.67 -27.08
C GLU A 41 -36.56 31.39 -25.62
N TYR A 42 -36.12 32.43 -24.92
CA TYR A 42 -35.73 32.38 -23.52
C TYR A 42 -36.84 32.96 -22.66
N ASP A 43 -37.34 32.19 -21.69
CA ASP A 43 -38.24 32.73 -20.66
C ASP A 43 -37.45 33.65 -19.72
N GLY A 44 -37.86 34.90 -19.59
CA GLY A 44 -37.19 35.89 -18.72
C GLY A 44 -37.26 35.58 -17.21
N ALA A 45 -38.10 34.63 -16.80
CA ALA A 45 -38.16 34.13 -15.42
C ALA A 45 -38.68 32.67 -15.39
N PRO A 46 -38.20 31.83 -14.44
CA PRO A 46 -38.63 30.44 -14.34
C PRO A 46 -40.10 30.34 -13.93
N GLN A 47 -40.98 29.90 -14.84
CA GLN A 47 -42.36 29.59 -14.50
C GLN A 47 -42.43 28.31 -13.63
N LYS A 48 -43.12 28.40 -12.48
CA LYS A 48 -43.46 27.24 -11.65
C LYS A 48 -44.47 26.37 -12.42
N ARG A 49 -44.20 25.06 -12.51
CA ARG A 49 -45.16 24.11 -13.09
C ARG A 49 -46.49 24.16 -12.34
N GLY A 50 -47.59 24.13 -13.10
CA GLY A 50 -48.94 24.01 -12.57
C GLY A 50 -49.17 22.71 -11.80
N ARG A 51 -50.26 22.71 -11.02
CA ARG A 51 -50.70 21.71 -10.03
C ARG A 51 -50.73 20.28 -10.60
N ASP A 52 -50.11 19.34 -9.88
CA ASP A 52 -50.02 17.92 -10.25
C ASP A 52 -51.41 17.27 -10.44
N ARG A 53 -51.58 16.50 -11.52
CA ARG A 53 -52.75 15.63 -11.73
C ARG A 53 -52.58 14.34 -10.91
N ALA A 54 -53.63 14.00 -10.15
CA ALA A 54 -53.68 12.83 -9.26
C ALA A 54 -53.52 11.48 -9.99
N PRO A 55 -53.10 10.40 -9.29
CA PRO A 55 -52.79 9.11 -9.91
C PRO A 55 -54.08 8.32 -10.20
N ARG A 56 -54.30 7.95 -11.47
CA ARG A 56 -55.34 6.99 -11.88
C ARG A 56 -54.76 5.60 -12.10
N GLN A 57 -55.54 4.63 -11.63
CA GLN A 57 -55.36 3.18 -11.64
C GLN A 57 -55.05 2.63 -13.05
N ARG A 58 -54.09 1.70 -13.15
CA ARG A 58 -53.91 0.86 -14.34
C ARG A 58 -54.85 -0.35 -14.25
N MET A 59 -55.73 -0.51 -15.23
CA MET A 59 -56.41 -1.78 -15.50
C MET A 59 -55.47 -2.73 -16.26
N PRO A 60 -55.60 -4.06 -16.08
CA PRO A 60 -54.83 -5.05 -16.83
C PRO A 60 -55.48 -5.38 -18.18
N ILE A 61 -54.65 -5.59 -19.19
CA ILE A 61 -55.06 -6.11 -20.51
C ILE A 61 -55.12 -7.65 -20.44
N SER A 62 -56.25 -8.17 -20.90
CA SER A 62 -56.62 -9.59 -21.05
C SER A 62 -55.68 -10.35 -21.99
N ALA A 63 -55.24 -11.54 -21.57
CA ALA A 63 -54.63 -12.56 -22.42
C ALA A 63 -55.57 -13.76 -22.52
N THR A 64 -55.90 -14.16 -23.75
CA THR A 64 -56.74 -15.31 -24.09
C THR A 64 -55.95 -16.63 -24.02
N ALA A 65 -56.53 -17.61 -23.30
CA ALA A 65 -56.44 -19.08 -23.35
C ALA A 65 -55.78 -19.71 -24.60
N HIS A 66 -55.17 -20.90 -24.68
CA HIS A 66 -54.86 -22.14 -23.90
C HIS A 66 -54.13 -23.10 -24.93
N PRO A 67 -53.74 -24.38 -24.68
CA PRO A 67 -53.67 -25.21 -23.47
C PRO A 67 -52.31 -25.90 -23.22
N SER A 68 -52.12 -26.42 -22.00
CA SER A 68 -51.01 -27.29 -21.58
C SER A 68 -51.20 -28.75 -22.02
N PRO A 69 -50.15 -29.61 -21.90
CA PRO A 69 -50.31 -30.74 -20.97
C PRO A 69 -49.06 -31.15 -20.14
N LYS A 70 -49.33 -31.34 -18.84
CA LYS A 70 -48.91 -32.38 -17.86
C LYS A 70 -47.45 -32.60 -17.39
N PRO A 71 -47.25 -33.14 -16.15
CA PRO A 71 -46.03 -32.98 -15.35
C PRO A 71 -45.28 -34.28 -14.93
N ALA A 72 -44.01 -34.08 -14.51
CA ALA A 72 -43.18 -34.86 -13.55
C ALA A 72 -42.60 -36.24 -14.02
N PRO A 73 -41.49 -36.78 -13.43
CA PRO A 73 -40.96 -36.55 -12.07
C PRO A 73 -39.43 -36.41 -11.91
N ALA A 74 -39.01 -36.27 -10.65
CA ALA A 74 -37.66 -36.03 -10.13
C ALA A 74 -36.79 -37.30 -9.98
N SER A 75 -35.45 -37.15 -10.07
CA SER A 75 -34.46 -37.94 -9.28
C SER A 75 -33.00 -37.47 -9.47
N THR A 76 -32.39 -37.06 -8.34
CA THR A 76 -31.08 -37.48 -7.75
C THR A 76 -29.77 -37.57 -8.55
N SER A 77 -28.74 -36.92 -7.96
CA SER A 77 -27.31 -37.29 -7.81
C SER A 77 -26.39 -37.51 -9.01
N GLY A 78 -25.19 -36.92 -8.95
CA GLY A 78 -24.01 -37.43 -9.67
C GLY A 78 -22.95 -36.37 -10.01
N ALA A 79 -21.71 -36.64 -9.64
CA ALA A 79 -20.56 -35.74 -9.69
C ALA A 79 -19.86 -35.63 -11.07
N ALA A 80 -19.03 -34.59 -11.19
CA ALA A 80 -17.81 -34.46 -12.00
C ALA A 80 -17.87 -34.63 -13.53
N SER A 81 -17.59 -33.53 -14.26
CA SER A 81 -16.35 -33.39 -15.05
C SER A 81 -16.38 -32.16 -15.95
N ALA A 82 -15.20 -31.59 -16.13
CA ALA A 82 -14.87 -30.59 -17.14
C ALA A 82 -15.29 -31.04 -18.55
N THR A 83 -15.72 -30.09 -19.38
CA THR A 83 -15.17 -29.75 -20.72
C THR A 83 -16.20 -28.88 -21.47
N SER A 84 -15.68 -27.95 -22.27
CA SER A 84 -16.31 -27.34 -23.45
C SER A 84 -17.04 -26.01 -23.25
N LEU A 85 -16.29 -24.95 -23.55
CA LEU A 85 -16.80 -23.62 -23.91
C LEU A 85 -17.67 -23.75 -25.17
N LEU A 86 -18.98 -23.86 -24.98
CA LEU A 86 -19.96 -23.67 -26.06
C LEU A 86 -20.26 -22.18 -26.21
N ARG A 87 -19.75 -21.66 -27.33
CA ARG A 87 -20.06 -20.38 -27.97
C ARG A 87 -21.59 -20.15 -28.04
N PRO A 88 -22.13 -19.04 -27.53
CA PRO A 88 -23.53 -18.68 -27.78
C PRO A 88 -23.72 -18.29 -29.24
N GLN A 89 -24.70 -18.90 -29.90
CA GLN A 89 -25.18 -18.50 -31.22
C GLN A 89 -25.84 -17.12 -31.15
N ASP A 90 -25.44 -16.25 -32.07
CA ASP A 90 -25.97 -14.91 -32.25
C ASP A 90 -27.44 -14.94 -32.66
N VAL A 91 -28.32 -14.42 -31.79
CA VAL A 91 -29.65 -13.94 -32.18
C VAL A 91 -29.54 -12.42 -32.33
N TYR A 92 -29.45 -11.96 -33.58
CA TYR A 92 -29.43 -10.55 -33.94
C TYR A 92 -30.76 -9.87 -33.59
N LEU A 93 -30.78 -9.13 -32.48
CA LEU A 93 -31.73 -8.04 -32.26
C LEU A 93 -30.97 -6.71 -32.39
N GLY A 94 -31.23 -6.01 -33.49
CA GLY A 94 -30.57 -4.77 -33.90
C GLY A 94 -30.79 -3.59 -32.97
N GLY A 95 -30.05 -3.56 -31.86
CA GLY A 95 -29.74 -2.35 -31.10
C GLY A 95 -28.25 -2.05 -31.28
N THR A 96 -27.92 -0.95 -31.95
CA THR A 96 -26.54 -0.45 -32.03
C THR A 96 -26.04 -0.10 -30.64
N ILE A 97 -25.24 -0.98 -30.06
CA ILE A 97 -24.38 -0.66 -28.92
C ILE A 97 -23.52 0.53 -29.35
N PRO A 98 -23.42 1.62 -28.57
CA PRO A 98 -22.50 2.71 -28.89
C PRO A 98 -21.09 2.12 -29.07
N SER A 99 -20.40 2.52 -30.13
CA SER A 99 -19.01 2.14 -30.34
C SER A 99 -18.20 2.49 -29.09
N GLU A 100 -17.51 1.49 -28.56
CA GLU A 100 -16.56 1.65 -27.47
C GLU A 100 -15.62 2.83 -27.81
N PRO A 101 -15.38 3.78 -26.89
CA PRO A 101 -14.49 4.89 -27.18
C PRO A 101 -13.15 4.30 -27.62
N SER A 102 -12.67 4.68 -28.81
CA SER A 102 -11.46 4.06 -29.35
C SER A 102 -10.32 4.27 -28.35
N LEU A 103 -9.63 3.17 -27.99
CA LEU A 103 -8.40 3.21 -27.19
C LEU A 103 -7.45 4.29 -27.68
N ASP A 104 -7.39 4.49 -29.00
CA ASP A 104 -6.60 5.52 -29.67
C ASP A 104 -7.00 6.95 -29.29
N PHE A 105 -8.28 7.23 -29.08
CA PHE A 105 -8.73 8.56 -28.65
C PHE A 105 -8.28 8.84 -27.21
N THR A 106 -8.41 7.86 -26.31
CA THR A 106 -7.94 7.98 -24.92
C THR A 106 -6.42 8.15 -24.87
N ARG A 107 -5.68 7.35 -25.66
CA ARG A 107 -4.21 7.44 -25.82
C ARG A 107 -3.73 8.80 -26.33
N LYS A 108 -4.51 9.48 -27.18
CA LYS A 108 -4.14 10.77 -27.75
C LYS A 108 -4.57 11.97 -26.90
N SER A 109 -5.65 11.85 -26.13
CA SER A 109 -6.26 13.00 -25.43
C SER A 109 -5.88 13.12 -23.96
N TRP A 110 -5.37 12.05 -23.32
CA TRP A 110 -5.07 12.08 -21.87
C TRP A 110 -4.03 13.13 -21.50
N TRP A 111 -2.99 13.32 -22.32
CA TRP A 111 -1.93 14.30 -22.07
C TRP A 111 -2.47 15.72 -22.14
N ASP A 112 -3.33 16.01 -23.11
CA ASP A 112 -3.95 17.33 -23.26
C ASP A 112 -4.88 17.65 -22.08
N ASN A 113 -5.64 16.66 -21.61
CA ASN A 113 -6.48 16.79 -20.42
C ASN A 113 -5.63 17.05 -19.17
N LEU A 114 -4.52 16.32 -19.01
CA LEU A 114 -3.61 16.50 -17.88
C LEU A 114 -2.97 17.90 -17.87
N LEU A 115 -2.54 18.40 -19.04
CA LEU A 115 -2.02 19.76 -19.17
C LEU A 115 -3.05 20.79 -18.70
N TRP A 116 -4.32 20.62 -19.09
CA TRP A 116 -5.41 21.53 -18.72
C TRP A 116 -5.70 21.54 -17.21
N ILE A 117 -5.57 20.39 -16.53
CA ILE A 117 -5.69 20.31 -15.05
C ILE A 117 -4.63 21.18 -14.37
N TYR A 118 -3.41 21.22 -14.91
CA TYR A 118 -2.27 21.91 -14.31
C TYR A 118 -2.22 23.42 -14.60
N SER A 119 -2.52 23.83 -15.83
CA SER A 119 -2.53 25.24 -16.24
C SER A 119 -3.19 25.43 -17.60
N SER A 120 -3.79 26.60 -17.83
CA SER A 120 -4.24 27.01 -19.17
C SER A 120 -3.07 27.19 -20.15
N ASN A 121 -1.88 27.48 -19.66
CA ASN A 121 -0.66 27.57 -20.47
C ASN A 121 0.05 26.22 -20.54
N ARG A 122 0.06 25.59 -21.73
CA ARG A 122 0.61 24.25 -21.97
C ARG A 122 2.09 24.12 -21.57
N ALA A 123 2.93 25.09 -21.88
CA ALA A 123 4.36 25.04 -21.55
C ALA A 123 4.59 25.10 -20.03
N THR A 124 3.79 25.91 -19.33
CA THR A 124 3.82 25.99 -17.86
C THR A 124 3.31 24.71 -17.22
N ALA A 125 2.22 24.13 -17.75
CA ALA A 125 1.70 22.85 -17.28
C ALA A 125 2.73 21.72 -17.45
N ALA A 126 3.32 21.57 -18.63
CA ALA A 126 4.32 20.54 -18.91
C ALA A 126 5.54 20.65 -17.97
N ARG A 127 6.03 21.88 -17.73
CA ARG A 127 7.15 22.11 -16.80
C ARG A 127 6.80 21.73 -15.35
N ARG A 128 5.59 22.06 -14.88
CA ARG A 128 5.12 21.69 -13.53
C ARG A 128 4.96 20.18 -13.38
N ILE A 129 4.35 19.52 -14.36
CA ILE A 129 4.22 18.06 -14.40
C ILE A 129 5.59 17.39 -14.29
N SER A 130 6.56 17.82 -15.10
CA SER A 130 7.92 17.27 -15.05
C SER A 130 8.62 17.56 -13.73
N ALA A 131 8.35 18.70 -13.08
CA ALA A 131 8.90 19.00 -11.76
C ALA A 131 8.31 18.08 -10.67
N ASP A 132 6.99 17.88 -10.68
CA ASP A 132 6.30 17.01 -9.72
C ASP A 132 6.70 15.54 -9.88
N LEU A 133 6.84 15.04 -11.12
CA LEU A 133 7.35 13.69 -11.36
C LEU A 133 8.79 13.55 -10.83
N ARG A 134 9.67 14.53 -11.09
CA ARG A 134 11.05 14.50 -10.57
C ARG A 134 11.10 14.56 -9.07
N TYR A 135 10.22 15.37 -8.46
CA TYR A 135 10.12 15.46 -7.00
C TYR A 135 9.83 14.10 -6.40
N VAL A 136 8.85 13.35 -6.95
CA VAL A 136 8.61 11.99 -6.47
C VAL A 136 9.85 11.16 -6.65
N PHE A 137 10.46 11.02 -7.83
CA PHE A 137 11.64 10.15 -7.98
C PHE A 137 12.84 10.54 -7.10
N ASN A 138 13.02 11.83 -6.78
CA ASN A 138 14.08 12.31 -5.91
C ASN A 138 13.76 12.13 -4.41
N CYS A 139 12.51 12.35 -3.99
CA CYS A 139 12.04 12.05 -2.63
C CYS A 139 11.80 10.55 -2.41
N SER A 140 11.57 9.81 -3.50
CA SER A 140 11.33 8.36 -3.62
C SER A 140 12.60 7.55 -3.60
N SER A 141 13.72 8.17 -3.25
CA SER A 141 14.81 7.43 -2.64
C SER A 141 14.28 6.54 -1.49
N SER A 142 13.14 6.87 -0.87
CA SER A 142 12.43 5.95 0.03
C SER A 142 12.11 4.58 -0.60
N LEU A 143 12.40 3.52 0.16
CA LEU A 143 12.06 2.10 -0.06
C LEU A 143 10.67 1.82 -0.70
N TRP A 144 9.70 2.74 -0.59
CA TRP A 144 8.33 2.57 -1.05
C TRP A 144 8.14 2.59 -2.56
N PHE A 145 8.97 3.32 -3.31
CA PHE A 145 8.81 3.50 -4.76
C PHE A 145 9.90 2.82 -5.58
N ALA A 146 10.72 1.97 -4.94
CA ALA A 146 11.81 1.23 -5.57
C ALA A 146 11.36 0.23 -6.67
N MET A 147 10.04 0.07 -6.88
CA MET A 147 9.47 -0.79 -7.93
C MET A 147 9.44 -0.17 -9.33
N LEU A 148 9.71 1.13 -9.46
CA LEU A 148 9.83 1.82 -10.75
C LEU A 148 11.32 1.99 -11.07
N ASP A 149 11.73 1.73 -12.30
CA ASP A 149 13.00 2.24 -12.82
C ASP A 149 12.80 3.68 -13.31
N PRO A 150 13.36 4.70 -12.62
CA PRO A 150 13.24 6.09 -13.05
C PRO A 150 13.82 6.29 -14.45
N SER A 151 14.94 5.66 -14.79
CA SER A 151 15.59 5.86 -16.09
C SER A 151 14.70 5.36 -17.24
N ALA A 152 14.15 4.15 -17.15
CA ALA A 152 13.19 3.64 -18.13
C ALA A 152 11.92 4.50 -18.21
N PHE A 153 11.33 4.86 -17.06
CA PHE A 153 10.13 5.71 -17.02
C PHE A 153 10.36 7.05 -17.72
N TRP A 154 11.48 7.73 -17.43
CA TRP A 154 11.77 9.04 -18.00
C TRP A 154 12.06 8.99 -19.49
N LEU A 155 12.73 7.93 -19.96
CA LEU A 155 13.00 7.73 -21.38
C LEU A 155 11.69 7.63 -22.17
N GLU A 156 10.75 6.81 -21.69
CA GLU A 156 9.44 6.64 -22.34
C GLU A 156 8.59 7.93 -22.23
N PHE A 157 8.62 8.62 -21.09
CA PHE A 157 7.79 9.80 -20.84
C PHE A 157 8.21 11.01 -21.66
N GLN A 158 9.51 11.20 -21.85
CA GLN A 158 10.06 12.34 -22.59
C GLN A 158 9.88 12.18 -24.10
N ASP A 159 9.96 10.96 -24.64
CA ASP A 159 9.76 10.70 -26.05
C ASP A 159 8.27 10.87 -26.46
N PRO A 160 7.93 11.84 -27.34
CA PRO A 160 6.56 12.03 -27.80
C PRO A 160 5.99 10.84 -28.59
N ALA A 161 6.84 10.02 -29.23
CA ALA A 161 6.40 8.85 -29.98
C ALA A 161 6.02 7.69 -29.06
N SER A 162 6.78 7.49 -27.98
CA SER A 162 6.52 6.45 -26.97
C SER A 162 5.51 6.89 -25.90
N ARG A 163 5.37 8.17 -25.55
CA ARG A 163 4.44 8.63 -24.51
C ARG A 163 3.00 8.07 -24.60
N PRO A 164 2.38 7.90 -25.79
CA PRO A 164 1.05 7.30 -25.91
C PRO A 164 0.96 5.82 -25.48
N THR A 165 2.09 5.11 -25.32
CA THR A 165 2.15 3.71 -24.85
C THR A 165 2.17 3.60 -23.32
N ILE A 166 2.51 4.70 -22.63
CA ILE A 166 2.46 4.77 -21.16
C ILE A 166 1.01 4.74 -20.70
N GLN A 167 0.75 4.00 -19.62
CA GLN A 167 -0.55 4.06 -18.96
C GLN A 167 -0.81 5.46 -18.39
N PRO A 168 -1.88 6.14 -18.81
CA PRO A 168 -2.21 7.46 -18.27
C PRO A 168 -2.48 7.40 -16.77
N SER A 169 -3.06 6.30 -16.29
CA SER A 169 -3.30 6.07 -14.86
C SER A 169 -2.02 6.09 -14.04
N LEU A 170 -0.91 5.56 -14.57
CA LEU A 170 0.38 5.55 -13.88
C LEU A 170 0.89 6.98 -13.67
N VAL A 171 1.02 7.74 -14.75
CA VAL A 171 1.55 9.11 -14.71
C VAL A 171 0.71 9.98 -13.76
N ILE A 172 -0.62 9.91 -13.89
CA ILE A 172 -1.53 10.73 -13.08
C ILE A 172 -1.52 10.28 -11.61
N ALA A 173 -1.38 8.98 -11.32
CA ALA A 173 -1.27 8.47 -9.95
C ALA A 173 0.04 8.92 -9.28
N VAL A 174 1.18 8.85 -9.99
CA VAL A 174 2.48 9.37 -9.50
C VAL A 174 2.36 10.86 -9.16
N LEU A 175 1.74 11.64 -10.04
CA LEU A 175 1.47 13.06 -9.78
C LEU A 175 0.55 13.26 -8.57
N ALA A 176 -0.50 12.46 -8.42
CA ALA A 176 -1.39 12.56 -7.26
C ALA A 176 -0.63 12.40 -5.94
N ILE A 177 0.25 11.40 -5.84
CA ILE A 177 1.14 11.24 -4.67
C ILE A 177 2.13 12.39 -4.55
N SER A 178 2.78 12.81 -5.65
CA SER A 178 3.73 13.93 -5.64
C SER A 178 3.12 15.18 -5.03
N VAL A 179 1.97 15.57 -5.55
CA VAL A 179 1.23 16.73 -5.09
C VAL A 179 0.84 16.52 -3.62
N LEU A 180 0.38 15.33 -3.22
CA LEU A 180 0.01 15.07 -1.83
C LEU A 180 1.19 15.24 -0.85
N ILE A 181 2.37 14.73 -1.19
CA ILE A 181 3.60 14.87 -0.37
C ILE A 181 3.93 16.36 -0.19
N GLN A 182 3.85 17.14 -1.27
CA GLN A 182 4.12 18.59 -1.26
C GLN A 182 2.97 19.42 -0.62
N SER A 183 1.83 18.81 -0.29
CA SER A 183 0.62 19.49 0.19
C SER A 183 0.41 19.43 1.69
N SER A 184 1.49 19.34 2.46
CA SER A 184 1.44 19.56 3.90
C SER A 184 0.99 21.01 4.21
N GLU A 185 0.63 21.28 5.47
CA GLU A 185 0.37 22.65 5.94
C GLU A 185 1.56 23.60 5.76
N LEU A 186 2.80 23.08 5.70
CA LEU A 186 4.00 23.85 5.41
C LEU A 186 4.23 24.08 3.90
N GLY A 187 3.62 23.23 3.06
CA GLY A 187 3.74 23.29 1.60
C GLY A 187 2.51 23.93 0.96
N TRP A 188 1.86 23.20 0.05
CA TRP A 188 0.73 23.72 -0.74
C TRP A 188 -0.61 23.70 0.01
N GLY A 189 -0.63 23.18 1.24
CA GLY A 189 -1.79 23.18 2.13
C GLY A 189 -3.06 22.56 1.52
N SER A 190 -4.21 23.09 1.93
CA SER A 190 -5.53 22.56 1.53
C SER A 190 -5.79 22.58 0.02
N LYS A 191 -5.30 23.60 -0.69
CA LYS A 191 -5.42 23.71 -2.15
C LYS A 191 -4.66 22.60 -2.86
N GLY A 192 -3.43 22.34 -2.44
CA GLY A 192 -2.63 21.23 -2.96
C GLY A 192 -3.29 19.87 -2.69
N ARG A 193 -3.82 19.65 -1.48
CA ARG A 193 -4.56 18.40 -1.16
C ARG A 193 -5.82 18.22 -2.02
N ALA A 194 -6.54 19.29 -2.33
CA ALA A 194 -7.68 19.24 -3.25
C ALA A 194 -7.25 18.89 -4.68
N MET A 195 -6.11 19.43 -5.14
CA MET A 195 -5.51 19.06 -6.43
C MET A 195 -5.06 17.59 -6.45
N ALA A 196 -4.39 17.11 -5.39
CA ALA A 196 -4.00 15.71 -5.24
C ALA A 196 -5.20 14.76 -5.34
N LEU A 197 -6.32 15.11 -4.70
CA LEU A 197 -7.57 14.34 -4.80
C LEU A 197 -8.15 14.35 -6.22
N THR A 198 -8.10 15.50 -6.90
CA THR A 198 -8.56 15.62 -8.30
C THR A 198 -7.72 14.74 -9.22
N LEU A 199 -6.40 14.75 -9.05
CA LEU A 199 -5.49 13.87 -9.78
C LEU A 199 -5.76 12.39 -9.45
N ARG A 200 -6.00 12.05 -8.18
CA ARG A 200 -6.34 10.67 -7.78
C ARG A 200 -7.62 10.18 -8.44
N ASP A 201 -8.69 10.98 -8.43
CA ASP A 201 -9.96 10.65 -9.09
C ASP A 201 -9.78 10.50 -10.61
N THR A 202 -8.94 11.34 -11.22
CA THR A 202 -8.60 11.26 -12.64
C THR A 202 -7.79 10.00 -12.96
N ALA A 203 -6.82 9.65 -12.11
CA ALA A 203 -6.03 8.43 -12.23
C ALA A 203 -6.87 7.16 -12.07
N GLN A 204 -7.80 7.13 -11.11
CA GLN A 204 -8.74 6.03 -10.95
C GLN A 204 -9.64 5.89 -12.18
N ALA A 205 -10.19 6.98 -12.71
CA ALA A 205 -11.00 6.94 -13.93
C ALA A 205 -10.20 6.44 -15.14
N ALA A 206 -8.92 6.83 -15.26
CA ALA A 206 -8.03 6.33 -16.29
C ALA A 206 -7.70 4.84 -16.11
N LEU A 207 -7.52 4.38 -14.87
CA LEU A 207 -7.29 2.97 -14.54
C LEU A 207 -8.51 2.13 -14.94
N ASP A 208 -9.70 2.55 -14.53
CA ASP A 208 -10.96 1.88 -14.85
C ASP A 208 -11.20 1.86 -16.37
N ALA A 209 -10.88 2.94 -17.08
CA ALA A 209 -10.97 3.00 -18.53
C ALA A 209 -10.00 2.01 -19.21
N SER A 210 -8.75 1.92 -18.75
CA SER A 210 -7.78 0.94 -19.27
C SER A 210 -8.22 -0.50 -18.98
N ILE A 211 -8.78 -0.78 -17.80
CA ILE A 211 -9.31 -2.11 -17.45
C ILE A 211 -10.48 -2.48 -18.37
N ASN A 212 -11.45 -1.57 -18.56
CA ASN A 212 -12.63 -1.83 -19.38
C ASN A 212 -12.28 -2.03 -20.85
N ALA A 213 -11.30 -1.27 -21.35
CA ALA A 213 -10.87 -1.36 -22.74
C ALA A 213 -9.80 -2.46 -22.98
N GLY A 214 -9.53 -3.31 -21.98
CA GLY A 214 -8.58 -4.43 -22.09
C GLY A 214 -7.12 -4.02 -22.26
N TRP A 215 -6.75 -2.79 -21.91
CA TRP A 215 -5.38 -2.29 -22.03
C TRP A 215 -4.56 -2.68 -20.80
N TYR A 216 -4.09 -3.93 -20.81
CA TYR A 216 -3.32 -4.52 -19.71
C TYR A 216 -1.80 -4.51 -20.01
N ASN A 217 -1.03 -3.94 -19.08
CA ASN A 217 0.42 -4.00 -19.01
C ASN A 217 0.85 -3.79 -17.55
N HIS A 218 2.15 -3.89 -17.25
CA HIS A 218 2.65 -3.75 -15.88
C HIS A 218 2.44 -2.35 -15.29
N SER A 219 2.47 -1.31 -16.12
CA SER A 219 2.23 0.05 -15.66
C SER A 219 0.79 0.27 -15.16
N LEU A 220 -0.16 -0.57 -15.60
CA LEU A 220 -1.51 -0.59 -15.03
C LEU A 220 -1.49 -1.05 -13.57
N THR A 221 -0.74 -2.11 -13.27
CA THR A 221 -0.59 -2.62 -11.89
C THR A 221 0.22 -1.66 -11.03
N GLN A 222 1.27 -1.03 -11.57
CA GLN A 222 2.01 0.03 -10.88
C GLN A 222 1.08 1.18 -10.51
N ALA A 223 0.20 1.61 -11.43
CA ALA A 223 -0.81 2.64 -11.15
C ALA A 223 -1.77 2.23 -10.03
N ALA A 224 -2.27 0.98 -10.06
CA ALA A 224 -3.13 0.45 -9.00
C ALA A 224 -2.43 0.42 -7.64
N TRP A 225 -1.14 0.09 -7.60
CA TRP A 225 -0.34 0.12 -6.37
C TRP A 225 -0.18 1.54 -5.83
N ILE A 226 0.14 2.50 -6.69
CA ILE A 226 0.28 3.91 -6.30
C ILE A 226 -1.05 4.47 -5.79
N LEU A 227 -2.17 4.10 -6.41
CA LEU A 227 -3.50 4.46 -5.90
C LEU A 227 -3.77 3.83 -4.53
N ALA A 228 -3.45 2.56 -4.32
CA ALA A 228 -3.61 1.92 -3.01
C ALA A 228 -2.71 2.56 -1.92
N SER A 229 -1.49 2.95 -2.30
CA SER A 229 -0.58 3.72 -1.43
C SER A 229 -1.16 5.09 -1.10
N PHE A 230 -1.67 5.83 -2.09
CA PHE A 230 -2.35 7.11 -1.88
C PHE A 230 -3.51 6.99 -0.89
N GLU A 231 -4.36 5.98 -1.06
CA GLU A 231 -5.52 5.74 -0.18
C GLU A 231 -5.12 5.34 1.24
N SER A 232 -3.86 4.94 1.44
CA SER A 232 -3.28 4.67 2.76
C SER A 232 -2.65 5.92 3.40
N CYS A 233 -2.50 7.03 2.68
CA CYS A 233 -1.94 8.27 3.21
C CYS A 233 -2.96 9.09 4.02
N CYS A 234 -2.45 9.97 4.89
CA CYS A 234 -3.26 11.01 5.53
C CYS A 234 -3.71 12.06 4.51
N HIS A 235 -4.90 11.88 3.92
CA HIS A 235 -5.52 12.86 3.03
C HIS A 235 -6.98 13.17 3.49
N PRO A 236 -7.60 14.29 3.07
CA PRO A 236 -8.87 14.73 3.64
C PRO A 236 -10.01 13.71 3.53
N LEU A 237 -10.01 12.96 2.44
CA LEU A 237 -11.00 11.92 2.16
C LEU A 237 -10.55 10.52 2.56
N PHE A 238 -9.45 10.37 3.30
CA PHE A 238 -8.93 9.07 3.77
C PHE A 238 -10.06 8.30 4.43
N SER A 239 -10.19 7.01 4.17
CA SER A 239 -11.06 6.18 4.99
C SER A 239 -10.57 4.74 4.92
N PRO A 240 -10.72 3.97 6.00
CA PRO A 240 -10.29 2.59 5.98
C PRO A 240 -10.99 1.76 4.89
N ALA A 241 -12.25 2.05 4.60
CA ALA A 241 -13.01 1.40 3.51
C ALA A 241 -12.42 1.69 2.12
N ARG A 242 -11.93 2.90 1.87
CA ARG A 242 -11.28 3.26 0.60
C ARG A 242 -9.91 2.60 0.45
N ALA A 243 -9.10 2.62 1.51
CA ALA A 243 -7.82 1.91 1.54
C ALA A 243 -8.04 0.42 1.26
N ALA A 244 -9.03 -0.21 1.93
CA ALA A 244 -9.40 -1.60 1.72
C ALA A 244 -9.86 -1.89 0.27
N SER A 245 -10.70 -1.01 -0.30
CA SER A 245 -11.18 -1.16 -1.67
C SER A 245 -10.03 -1.08 -2.69
N ALA A 246 -9.11 -0.14 -2.51
CA ALA A 246 -7.96 0.01 -3.40
C ALA A 246 -6.98 -1.17 -3.30
N LEU A 247 -6.75 -1.68 -2.08
CA LEU A 247 -5.95 -2.89 -1.88
C LEU A 247 -6.59 -4.13 -2.51
N LYS A 248 -7.92 -4.30 -2.43
CA LYS A 248 -8.64 -5.40 -3.08
C LYS A 248 -8.55 -5.32 -4.60
N LEU A 249 -8.61 -4.12 -5.17
CA LEU A 249 -8.42 -3.91 -6.61
C LEU A 249 -7.00 -4.30 -7.03
N LEU A 250 -5.99 -3.81 -6.31
CA LEU A 250 -4.59 -4.18 -6.53
C LEU A 250 -4.39 -5.70 -6.45
N ASP A 251 -4.92 -6.35 -5.41
CA ASP A 251 -4.86 -7.80 -5.22
C ASP A 251 -5.50 -8.55 -6.39
N SER A 252 -6.66 -8.09 -6.85
CA SER A 252 -7.38 -8.69 -7.98
C SER A 252 -6.59 -8.59 -9.29
N ILE A 253 -5.92 -7.45 -9.53
CA ILE A 253 -5.07 -7.24 -10.71
C ILE A 253 -3.84 -8.15 -10.64
N ILE A 254 -3.13 -8.17 -9.50
CA ILE A 254 -1.95 -9.01 -9.31
C ILE A 254 -2.28 -10.49 -9.47
N ALA A 255 -3.37 -10.95 -8.85
CA ALA A 255 -3.82 -12.33 -8.94
C ALA A 255 -4.31 -12.69 -10.35
N GLY A 256 -5.07 -11.79 -11.00
CA GLY A 256 -5.60 -11.99 -12.35
C GLY A 256 -4.49 -12.16 -13.40
N PHE A 257 -3.38 -11.45 -13.25
CA PHE A 257 -2.21 -11.58 -14.13
C PHE A 257 -1.13 -12.55 -13.63
N GLN A 258 -1.37 -13.23 -12.50
CA GLN A 258 -0.42 -14.16 -11.88
C GLN A 258 0.97 -13.54 -11.71
N LEU A 259 1.03 -12.25 -11.35
CA LEU A 259 2.29 -11.50 -11.31
C LEU A 259 3.24 -12.02 -10.23
N THR A 260 2.73 -12.73 -9.23
CA THR A 260 3.53 -13.41 -8.21
C THR A 260 4.10 -14.74 -8.67
N GLU A 261 3.85 -15.17 -9.91
CA GLU A 261 4.27 -16.48 -10.44
C GLU A 261 5.13 -16.37 -11.71
N ILE A 262 5.59 -15.17 -12.07
CA ILE A 262 6.39 -14.95 -13.29
C ILE A 262 7.70 -15.74 -13.32
N ASP A 263 8.24 -16.11 -12.16
CA ASP A 263 9.48 -16.91 -12.04
C ASP A 263 9.22 -18.40 -11.75
N ALA A 264 7.96 -18.83 -11.64
CA ALA A 264 7.60 -20.18 -11.19
C ALA A 264 8.23 -21.31 -12.02
N LYS A 265 8.42 -21.09 -13.32
CA LYS A 265 9.03 -22.08 -14.23
C LYS A 265 10.56 -22.09 -14.20
N ARG A 266 11.19 -21.00 -13.74
CA ARG A 266 12.66 -20.81 -13.75
C ARG A 266 13.29 -21.13 -12.41
N ARG A 267 12.50 -21.13 -11.33
CA ARG A 267 12.97 -21.49 -10.00
C ARG A 267 13.24 -23.00 -9.94
N ILE A 268 14.51 -23.37 -9.74
CA ILE A 268 14.91 -24.74 -9.39
C ILE A 268 14.92 -24.82 -7.87
N GLY A 269 13.81 -25.27 -7.29
CA GLY A 269 13.61 -25.35 -5.86
C GLY A 269 12.15 -25.07 -5.49
N PRO A 270 11.70 -25.44 -4.29
CA PRO A 270 10.38 -25.03 -3.83
C PRO A 270 10.24 -23.49 -3.89
N PRO A 271 9.01 -22.95 -3.81
CA PRO A 271 8.77 -21.53 -3.54
C PRO A 271 9.66 -21.03 -2.38
N PRO A 272 9.65 -19.74 -2.00
CA PRO A 272 10.04 -19.34 -0.66
C PRO A 272 9.01 -19.94 0.32
N ASP A 273 9.08 -21.25 0.45
CA ASP A 273 8.10 -22.11 1.04
C ASP A 273 8.52 -22.22 2.49
N THR A 274 7.87 -21.39 3.30
CA THR A 274 7.75 -21.57 4.74
C THR A 274 6.91 -22.81 5.09
N THR A 275 6.55 -23.67 4.13
CA THR A 275 5.74 -24.89 4.36
C THR A 275 6.41 -25.87 5.31
N SER A 276 7.68 -25.68 5.63
CA SER A 276 8.26 -26.11 6.90
C SER A 276 9.20 -25.01 7.41
N PRO A 277 9.36 -24.80 8.74
CA PRO A 277 10.67 -24.31 9.21
C PRO A 277 11.72 -25.17 8.52
N SER A 278 12.83 -24.59 8.08
CA SER A 278 13.90 -25.36 7.45
C SER A 278 14.16 -26.63 8.24
N THR A 279 13.70 -27.79 7.75
CA THR A 279 14.11 -29.08 8.29
C THR A 279 15.61 -29.05 8.14
N ALA A 280 16.30 -28.96 9.27
CA ALA A 280 17.73 -28.78 9.36
C ALA A 280 18.43 -29.53 8.22
N LEU A 281 18.91 -28.78 7.22
CA LEU A 281 20.03 -29.24 6.41
C LEU A 281 21.10 -29.62 7.42
N SER A 282 21.39 -30.92 7.48
CA SER A 282 22.30 -31.58 8.41
C SER A 282 23.19 -30.62 9.17
N ARG A 283 22.95 -30.54 10.48
CA ARG A 283 23.84 -29.94 11.48
C ARG A 283 25.16 -30.72 11.51
N GLY A 284 25.95 -30.60 10.44
CA GLY A 284 27.39 -30.71 10.54
C GLY A 284 27.83 -29.49 11.33
N LYS A 285 28.53 -29.71 12.45
CA LYS A 285 29.30 -28.66 13.11
C LYS A 285 30.20 -28.03 12.05
N ARG A 286 29.77 -26.93 11.43
CA ARG A 286 30.69 -26.00 10.80
C ARG A 286 31.30 -25.24 11.96
N GLU A 287 32.52 -25.61 12.28
CA GLU A 287 33.41 -24.77 13.08
C GLU A 287 33.27 -23.34 12.56
N SER A 288 32.98 -22.42 13.48
CA SER A 288 32.95 -20.99 13.19
C SER A 288 34.24 -20.64 12.47
N PRO A 289 34.21 -20.15 11.21
CA PRO A 289 35.40 -19.58 10.62
C PRO A 289 35.89 -18.45 11.55
N PRO A 290 37.21 -18.18 11.61
CA PRO A 290 37.72 -17.08 12.41
C PRO A 290 36.98 -15.78 12.05
N LEU A 291 36.85 -14.87 13.03
CA LEU A 291 36.19 -13.56 12.98
C LEU A 291 36.78 -12.59 11.93
N PHE A 292 36.85 -13.02 10.66
CA PHE A 292 37.02 -12.11 9.54
C PHE A 292 35.68 -11.42 9.34
N ARG A 293 35.66 -10.09 9.51
CA ARG A 293 34.53 -9.24 9.12
C ARG A 293 34.26 -9.42 7.64
N VAL A 294 33.38 -10.35 7.30
CA VAL A 294 32.86 -10.50 5.94
C VAL A 294 32.14 -9.22 5.62
N HIS A 295 32.70 -8.40 4.73
CA HIS A 295 32.00 -7.23 4.22
C HIS A 295 30.80 -7.75 3.43
N CYS A 296 29.58 -7.32 3.77
CA CYS A 296 28.40 -7.79 3.05
C CYS A 296 28.44 -7.27 1.59
N SER A 297 27.99 -8.09 0.64
CA SER A 297 27.94 -7.74 -0.79
C SER A 297 26.83 -6.74 -1.12
N CYS A 298 25.99 -6.34 -0.16
CA CYS A 298 24.87 -5.44 -0.42
C CYS A 298 25.31 -4.12 -1.05
N THR A 299 26.48 -3.59 -0.68
CA THR A 299 27.02 -2.34 -1.24
C THR A 299 27.44 -2.46 -2.70
N THR A 300 27.82 -3.65 -3.17
CA THR A 300 28.23 -3.86 -4.58
C THR A 300 27.03 -3.94 -5.50
N VAL A 301 25.93 -4.51 -5.03
CA VAL A 301 24.65 -4.64 -5.75
C VAL A 301 23.65 -3.53 -5.40
N SER A 302 24.03 -2.57 -4.57
CA SER A 302 23.23 -1.38 -4.25
C SER A 302 23.43 -0.29 -5.30
N THR A 303 22.35 0.45 -5.56
CA THR A 303 22.36 1.53 -6.54
C THR A 303 23.40 2.60 -6.19
N LYS A 304 24.42 2.78 -7.04
CA LYS A 304 25.20 4.03 -7.08
C LYS A 304 24.45 4.98 -8.01
N GLY A 305 24.22 6.21 -7.56
CA GLY A 305 23.40 7.20 -8.28
C GLY A 305 23.63 7.18 -9.80
N ARG A 306 22.57 6.94 -10.58
CA ARG A 306 22.58 6.94 -12.04
C ARG A 306 21.78 8.16 -12.54
N ASP A 307 22.24 8.77 -13.64
CA ASP A 307 21.48 9.76 -14.42
C ASP A 307 20.90 10.95 -13.63
N GLY A 308 21.62 11.46 -12.62
CA GLY A 308 21.20 12.64 -11.86
C GLY A 308 20.01 12.43 -10.91
N PHE A 309 19.57 11.19 -10.70
CA PHE A 309 18.63 10.82 -9.63
C PHE A 309 19.39 10.35 -8.40
N ALA A 310 19.06 10.93 -7.25
CA ALA A 310 19.60 10.50 -5.96
C ALA A 310 18.90 9.21 -5.53
N TYR A 311 19.35 8.06 -6.02
CA TYR A 311 18.93 6.78 -5.46
C TYR A 311 19.49 6.66 -4.04
N LEU A 312 18.65 6.34 -3.06
CA LEU A 312 19.13 6.03 -1.71
C LEU A 312 20.01 4.78 -1.77
N VAL A 313 21.13 4.87 -1.05
CA VAL A 313 22.00 3.75 -0.73
C VAL A 313 21.15 2.68 -0.02
N GLY A 314 21.20 1.44 -0.52
CA GLY A 314 20.56 0.28 0.13
C GLY A 314 19.41 -0.39 -0.61
N ASN A 315 18.96 0.12 -1.76
CA ASN A 315 18.08 -0.63 -2.68
C ASN A 315 18.88 -1.38 -3.76
N PRO A 316 18.41 -2.56 -4.22
CA PRO A 316 19.05 -3.26 -5.33
C PRO A 316 19.09 -2.37 -6.58
N THR A 317 20.26 -2.31 -7.22
CA THR A 317 20.49 -1.49 -8.42
C THR A 317 19.69 -1.98 -9.63
N TRP A 318 19.76 -1.25 -10.74
CA TRP A 318 19.27 -1.66 -12.05
C TRP A 318 20.48 -1.90 -12.96
N ASP A 319 20.60 -3.09 -13.58
CA ASP A 319 21.73 -3.37 -14.48
C ASP A 319 21.55 -2.57 -15.78
N PRO A 320 22.51 -1.71 -16.16
CA PRO A 320 22.48 -0.97 -17.42
C PRO A 320 22.34 -1.82 -18.69
N ARG A 321 22.72 -3.10 -18.62
CA ARG A 321 22.71 -4.03 -19.76
C ARG A 321 21.37 -4.75 -19.90
N TRP A 322 20.43 -4.55 -18.99
CA TRP A 322 19.13 -5.20 -19.05
C TRP A 322 18.31 -4.71 -20.26
N THR A 323 17.68 -5.66 -20.91
CA THR A 323 16.66 -5.40 -21.93
C THR A 323 15.41 -4.79 -21.29
N PRO A 324 14.56 -4.06 -22.04
CA PRO A 324 13.27 -3.57 -21.53
C PRO A 324 12.43 -4.69 -20.89
N GLU A 325 12.45 -5.90 -21.45
CA GLU A 325 11.73 -7.05 -20.92
C GLU A 325 12.29 -7.51 -19.57
N THR A 326 13.61 -7.47 -19.39
CA THR A 326 14.26 -7.81 -18.11
C THR A 326 13.96 -6.75 -17.05
N ILE A 327 14.00 -5.46 -17.41
CA ILE A 327 13.63 -4.35 -16.51
C ILE A 327 12.18 -4.55 -16.05
N TRP A 328 11.26 -4.81 -16.98
CA TRP A 328 9.86 -5.06 -16.67
C TRP A 328 9.68 -6.25 -15.71
N GLN A 329 10.37 -7.36 -15.93
CA GLN A 329 10.31 -8.51 -15.00
C GLN A 329 10.76 -8.10 -13.59
N GLU A 330 11.83 -7.33 -13.48
CA GLU A 330 12.32 -6.84 -12.18
C GLU A 330 11.36 -5.83 -11.53
N GLU A 331 10.80 -4.88 -12.29
CA GLU A 331 9.75 -3.98 -11.81
C GLU A 331 8.54 -4.77 -11.26
N THR A 332 8.16 -5.85 -11.96
CA THR A 332 7.05 -6.73 -11.54
C THR A 332 7.35 -7.44 -10.22
N ARG A 333 8.59 -7.95 -10.04
CA ARG A 333 9.01 -8.56 -8.76
C ARG A 333 8.93 -7.55 -7.63
N ARG A 334 9.57 -6.39 -7.80
CA ARG A 334 9.61 -5.33 -6.80
C ARG A 334 8.21 -4.82 -6.48
N LEU A 335 7.34 -4.70 -7.47
CA LEU A 335 5.93 -4.34 -7.29
C LEU A 335 5.18 -5.34 -6.40
N CYS A 336 5.36 -6.64 -6.62
CA CYS A 336 4.72 -7.68 -5.80
C CYS A 336 5.23 -7.65 -4.35
N TRP A 337 6.55 -7.53 -4.14
CA TRP A 337 7.13 -7.40 -2.80
C TRP A 337 6.70 -6.10 -2.11
N SER A 338 6.62 -4.98 -2.83
CA SER A 338 6.05 -3.72 -2.35
C SER A 338 4.56 -3.83 -2.03
N SER A 339 3.82 -4.68 -2.74
CA SER A 339 2.40 -4.96 -2.46
C SER A 339 2.23 -5.74 -1.15
N LEU A 340 3.06 -6.75 -0.91
CA LEU A 340 3.14 -7.45 0.38
C LEU A 340 3.43 -6.45 1.50
N LYS A 341 4.48 -5.63 1.35
CA LYS A 341 4.83 -4.57 2.31
C LYS A 341 3.64 -3.66 2.63
N LEU A 342 2.95 -3.16 1.61
CA LEU A 342 1.78 -2.29 1.77
C LEU A 342 0.62 -3.01 2.46
N GLY A 343 0.37 -4.29 2.15
CA GLY A 343 -0.65 -5.06 2.85
C GLY A 343 -0.31 -5.30 4.33
N LEU A 344 0.96 -5.57 4.64
CA LEU A 344 1.43 -5.82 6.02
C LEU A 344 1.39 -4.58 6.89
N SER A 345 1.46 -3.37 6.33
CA SER A 345 1.32 -2.13 7.13
C SER A 345 -0.07 -1.96 7.74
N HIS A 346 -1.08 -2.70 7.25
CA HIS A 346 -2.44 -2.70 7.81
C HIS A 346 -2.66 -3.79 8.88
N LEU A 347 -1.69 -4.69 9.11
CA LEU A 347 -1.77 -5.74 10.13
C LEU A 347 -1.27 -5.26 11.51
N GLY A 348 -1.93 -5.75 12.57
CA GLY A 348 -1.44 -5.60 13.96
C GLY A 348 -1.66 -4.22 14.59
N PHE A 349 -2.37 -3.31 13.92
CA PHE A 349 -2.70 -1.98 14.45
C PHE A 349 -4.00 -1.98 15.27
N ASN A 350 -5.06 -2.57 14.73
CA ASN A 350 -6.30 -2.91 15.44
C ASN A 350 -7.07 -3.99 14.65
N SER A 351 -8.09 -4.59 15.27
CA SER A 351 -8.93 -5.62 14.65
C SER A 351 -9.55 -5.15 13.35
N ASP A 352 -10.03 -3.91 13.31
CA ASP A 352 -10.77 -3.35 12.17
C ASP A 352 -9.84 -3.20 10.95
N CYS A 353 -8.60 -2.76 11.16
CA CYS A 353 -7.57 -2.68 10.12
C CYS A 353 -7.18 -4.03 9.55
N SER A 354 -7.09 -5.04 10.41
CA SER A 354 -6.72 -6.39 9.99
C SER A 354 -7.82 -7.03 9.13
N GLN A 355 -9.09 -6.71 9.38
CA GLN A 355 -10.22 -7.16 8.55
C GLN A 355 -10.13 -6.67 7.10
N TYR A 356 -9.50 -5.52 6.85
CA TYR A 356 -9.39 -4.97 5.49
C TYR A 356 -8.53 -5.82 4.56
N VAL A 357 -7.49 -6.42 5.11
CA VAL A 357 -6.49 -7.18 4.36
C VAL A 357 -6.63 -8.69 4.55
N THR A 358 -7.54 -9.12 5.42
CA THR A 358 -7.87 -10.54 5.60
C THR A 358 -8.35 -11.13 4.27
N GLY A 359 -7.70 -12.21 3.83
CA GLY A 359 -8.08 -12.95 2.64
C GLY A 359 -7.46 -12.47 1.32
N LEU A 360 -6.68 -11.39 1.31
CA LEU A 360 -5.97 -10.94 0.11
C LEU A 360 -4.91 -11.97 -0.33
N SER A 361 -4.78 -12.18 -1.65
CA SER A 361 -3.81 -13.11 -2.24
C SER A 361 -2.37 -12.62 -2.12
N ILE A 362 -2.13 -11.31 -2.21
CA ILE A 362 -0.84 -10.64 -1.98
C ILE A 362 -0.30 -10.80 -0.56
N LEU A 363 -1.14 -11.25 0.38
CA LEU A 363 -0.74 -11.61 1.73
C LEU A 363 -0.58 -13.11 1.91
N ARG A 364 -0.60 -13.96 0.87
CA ARG A 364 -0.39 -15.40 1.03
C ARG A 364 1.02 -15.78 0.61
N PRO A 365 1.93 -16.13 1.54
CA PRO A 365 3.30 -16.53 1.22
C PRO A 365 3.40 -17.60 0.13
N ALA A 366 2.51 -18.60 0.18
CA ALA A 366 2.44 -19.69 -0.81
C ALA A 366 2.12 -19.22 -2.25
N LYS A 367 1.76 -17.95 -2.46
CA LYS A 367 1.54 -17.37 -3.78
C LYS A 367 2.76 -16.66 -4.36
N PHE A 368 3.82 -16.44 -3.57
CA PHE A 368 5.02 -15.73 -3.99
C PHE A 368 6.04 -16.67 -4.62
N ASN A 369 5.83 -17.04 -5.88
CA ASN A 369 6.80 -17.77 -6.70
C ASN A 369 7.70 -16.79 -7.47
N LEU A 370 8.34 -15.88 -6.73
CA LEU A 370 9.20 -14.81 -7.24
C LEU A 370 10.61 -14.91 -6.69
N TYR A 371 11.58 -14.49 -7.50
CA TYR A 371 12.88 -14.11 -6.95
C TYR A 371 12.74 -12.90 -6.02
N PHE A 372 13.61 -12.81 -5.03
CA PHE A 372 13.73 -11.61 -4.20
C PHE A 372 14.23 -10.44 -5.05
N PRO A 373 13.95 -9.19 -4.64
CA PRO A 373 14.44 -8.01 -5.34
C PRO A 373 15.95 -8.10 -5.57
N GLY A 374 16.43 -7.84 -6.79
CA GLY A 374 17.85 -7.87 -7.14
C GLY A 374 18.53 -9.24 -7.18
N GLU A 375 17.86 -10.35 -6.89
CA GLU A 375 18.49 -11.69 -6.89
C GLU A 375 19.00 -12.11 -8.29
N VAL A 376 18.33 -11.64 -9.34
CA VAL A 376 18.77 -11.83 -10.73
C VAL A 376 20.12 -11.13 -11.00
N LEU A 377 20.39 -10.00 -10.34
CA LEU A 377 21.68 -9.31 -10.43
C LEU A 377 22.78 -10.16 -9.82
N SER A 378 22.54 -10.68 -8.61
CA SER A 378 23.49 -11.51 -7.87
C SER A 378 23.82 -12.83 -8.58
N SER A 379 22.89 -13.36 -9.38
CA SER A 379 23.12 -14.58 -10.19
C SER A 379 24.00 -14.33 -11.42
N SER A 380 24.08 -13.08 -11.89
CA SER A 380 24.82 -12.71 -13.10
C SER A 380 26.26 -12.26 -12.81
N GLU A 381 26.55 -11.84 -11.56
CA GLU A 381 27.85 -11.35 -11.11
C GLU A 381 28.51 -12.34 -10.13
N VAL A 382 29.08 -13.41 -10.68
CA VAL A 382 29.96 -14.39 -9.99
C VAL A 382 29.26 -15.31 -8.96
N PRO A 383 29.36 -16.65 -9.09
CA PRO A 383 28.95 -17.59 -8.05
C PRO A 383 29.97 -17.54 -6.90
N SER A 384 29.88 -16.51 -6.06
CA SER A 384 30.56 -16.53 -4.78
C SER A 384 29.80 -17.49 -3.86
N GLN A 385 30.33 -18.70 -3.71
CA GLN A 385 29.86 -19.70 -2.74
C GLN A 385 29.93 -19.23 -1.27
N SER A 386 30.29 -17.95 -1.02
CA SER A 386 30.44 -17.34 0.30
C SER A 386 29.65 -16.04 0.51
N ALA A 387 28.89 -15.54 -0.47
CA ALA A 387 28.07 -14.33 -0.25
C ALA A 387 26.76 -14.69 0.46
N GLY A 388 26.60 -14.24 1.71
CA GLY A 388 25.34 -14.32 2.44
C GLY A 388 24.18 -13.63 1.69
N GLU A 389 22.95 -14.00 2.03
CA GLU A 389 21.73 -13.42 1.46
C GLU A 389 21.69 -11.89 1.64
N PRO A 390 21.30 -11.08 0.64
CA PRO A 390 21.30 -9.63 0.79
C PRO A 390 20.21 -9.15 1.76
N VAL A 391 20.43 -7.97 2.37
CA VAL A 391 19.57 -7.44 3.45
C VAL A 391 18.10 -7.28 3.05
N TRP A 392 17.82 -6.92 1.80
CA TRP A 392 16.45 -6.79 1.30
C TRP A 392 15.74 -8.14 1.09
N ALA A 393 16.48 -9.21 0.82
CA ALA A 393 15.94 -10.56 0.76
C ALA A 393 15.61 -11.08 2.17
N LEU A 394 16.49 -10.83 3.15
CA LEU A 394 16.19 -11.07 4.57
C LEU A 394 14.93 -10.31 5.04
N TYR A 395 14.78 -9.04 4.65
CA TYR A 395 13.56 -8.27 4.91
C TYR A 395 12.31 -8.92 4.29
N CYS A 396 12.40 -9.39 3.04
CA CYS A 396 11.29 -10.11 2.40
C CYS A 396 10.92 -11.41 3.15
N ARG A 397 11.91 -12.17 3.64
CA ARG A 397 11.67 -13.34 4.49
C ARG A 397 10.99 -12.98 5.82
N CYS A 398 11.43 -11.90 6.46
CA CYS A 398 10.78 -11.38 7.68
C CYS A 398 9.31 -11.00 7.44
N MET A 399 9.00 -10.38 6.29
CA MET A 399 7.63 -10.05 5.90
C MET A 399 6.75 -11.31 5.75
N LEU A 400 7.26 -12.35 5.08
CA LEU A 400 6.54 -13.61 4.91
C LEU A 400 6.30 -14.33 6.23
N LEU A 401 7.32 -14.38 7.10
CA LEU A 401 7.19 -14.98 8.42
C LEU A 401 6.19 -14.22 9.30
N TYR A 402 6.26 -12.88 9.30
CA TYR A 402 5.32 -12.04 10.03
C TYR A 402 3.88 -12.27 9.60
N GLN A 403 3.64 -12.33 8.29
CA GLN A 403 2.33 -12.66 7.75
C GLN A 403 1.85 -14.03 8.25
N ARG A 404 2.72 -15.04 8.18
CA ARG A 404 2.36 -16.43 8.51
C ARG A 404 1.99 -16.58 9.98
N CYS A 405 2.79 -15.99 10.86
CA CYS A 405 2.49 -15.91 12.29
C CYS A 405 1.15 -15.22 12.52
N PHE A 406 0.93 -14.06 11.89
CA PHE A 406 -0.33 -13.33 12.01
C PHE A 406 -1.55 -14.13 11.54
N ALA A 407 -1.42 -14.97 10.50
CA ALA A 407 -2.53 -15.77 9.99
C ALA A 407 -2.85 -17.00 10.83
N GLN A 408 -1.84 -17.65 11.42
CA GLN A 408 -2.01 -18.93 12.12
C GLN A 408 -2.31 -18.79 13.61
N ILE A 409 -1.82 -17.72 14.24
CA ILE A 409 -1.91 -17.48 15.69
C ILE A 409 -3.34 -17.12 16.16
N PRO A 410 -4.11 -16.25 15.46
CA PRO A 410 -5.42 -15.79 15.98
C PRO A 410 -6.62 -16.70 15.65
N VAL A 411 -6.53 -17.60 14.66
CA VAL A 411 -7.74 -18.08 13.95
C VAL A 411 -8.18 -19.51 14.30
N ASN A 412 -7.37 -20.34 14.95
CA ASN A 412 -7.75 -21.74 15.15
C ASN A 412 -7.69 -22.22 16.60
N GLN A 413 -8.81 -22.10 17.31
CA GLN A 413 -9.08 -22.91 18.50
C GLN A 413 -9.24 -24.41 18.18
N ALA A 414 -9.40 -24.77 16.89
CA ALA A 414 -9.57 -26.15 16.41
C ALA A 414 -8.29 -26.81 15.89
N VAL A 415 -7.15 -26.12 15.87
CA VAL A 415 -5.86 -26.73 15.49
C VAL A 415 -5.33 -27.53 16.67
N ASP A 416 -4.90 -28.76 16.38
CA ASP A 416 -4.20 -29.63 17.32
C ASP A 416 -3.10 -28.86 18.07
N ARG A 417 -3.13 -28.93 19.40
CA ARG A 417 -2.19 -28.23 20.29
C ARG A 417 -0.74 -28.59 19.95
N VAL A 418 -0.49 -29.83 19.52
CA VAL A 418 0.85 -30.29 19.09
C VAL A 418 1.25 -29.61 17.79
N ALA A 419 0.37 -29.58 16.77
CA ALA A 419 0.64 -28.86 15.52
C ALA A 419 0.91 -27.36 15.75
N ARG A 420 0.14 -26.72 16.66
CA ARG A 420 0.35 -25.32 17.05
C ARG A 420 1.68 -25.10 17.75
N ALA A 421 2.04 -25.98 18.69
CA ALA A 421 3.35 -25.92 19.37
C ALA A 421 4.49 -26.10 18.37
N ASN A 422 4.41 -27.08 17.47
CA ASN A 422 5.41 -27.32 16.43
C ASN A 422 5.58 -26.09 15.53
N PHE A 423 4.49 -25.43 15.14
CA PHE A 423 4.55 -24.18 14.37
C PHE A 423 5.23 -23.04 15.15
N VAL A 424 4.94 -22.92 16.44
CA VAL A 424 5.52 -21.86 17.28
C VAL A 424 7.03 -22.08 17.48
N PHE A 425 7.48 -23.31 17.74
CA PHE A 425 8.92 -23.65 17.82
C PHE A 425 9.63 -23.39 16.48
N ALA A 426 9.01 -23.85 15.39
CA ALA A 426 9.45 -23.61 14.03
C ALA A 426 9.66 -22.13 13.69
N ALA A 427 8.67 -21.30 14.04
CA ALA A 427 8.72 -19.87 13.79
C ALA A 427 9.78 -19.19 14.65
N TRP A 428 9.97 -19.64 15.89
CA TRP A 428 11.02 -19.13 16.77
C TRP A 428 12.42 -19.42 16.23
N ASP A 429 12.69 -20.65 15.80
CA ASP A 429 13.98 -21.02 15.20
C ASP A 429 14.30 -20.16 13.96
N GLU A 430 13.29 -19.88 13.13
CA GLU A 430 13.43 -19.01 11.95
C GLU A 430 13.68 -17.54 12.34
N VAL A 431 13.04 -17.04 13.41
CA VAL A 431 13.28 -15.68 13.93
C VAL A 431 14.73 -15.52 14.38
N GLU A 432 15.27 -16.51 15.10
CA GLU A 432 16.66 -16.48 15.58
C GLU A 432 17.65 -16.60 14.42
N LEU A 433 17.36 -17.45 13.44
CA LEU A 433 18.15 -17.54 12.22
C LEU A 433 18.20 -16.18 11.49
N LEU A 434 17.03 -15.59 11.20
CA LEU A 434 16.94 -14.32 10.49
C LEU A 434 17.61 -13.17 11.26
N GLY A 435 17.44 -13.11 12.58
CA GLY A 435 18.11 -12.15 13.44
C GLY A 435 19.64 -12.28 13.36
N SER A 436 20.17 -13.50 13.50
CA SER A 436 21.61 -13.74 13.41
C SER A 436 22.20 -13.42 12.03
N GLN A 437 21.42 -13.61 10.95
CA GLN A 437 21.83 -13.25 9.60
C GLN A 437 21.86 -11.72 9.42
N LEU A 438 20.83 -11.01 9.89
CA LEU A 438 20.78 -9.54 9.86
C LEU A 438 21.94 -8.91 10.63
N GLU A 439 22.33 -9.49 11.76
CA GLU A 439 23.46 -9.01 12.56
C GLU A 439 24.82 -9.13 11.85
N GLN A 440 24.94 -10.01 10.87
CA GLN A 440 26.16 -10.16 10.07
C GLN A 440 26.30 -9.05 9.00
N HIS A 441 25.23 -8.29 8.73
CA HIS A 441 25.29 -7.21 7.75
C HIS A 441 25.92 -5.95 8.34
N THR A 442 26.86 -5.39 7.57
CA THR A 442 27.54 -4.13 7.88
C THR A 442 27.18 -3.00 6.91
N CYS A 443 26.27 -3.25 5.96
CA CYS A 443 25.79 -2.21 5.03
C CYS A 443 25.05 -1.11 5.80
N SER A 444 25.20 0.14 5.33
CA SER A 444 24.61 1.32 5.98
C SER A 444 23.11 1.14 6.23
N PRO A 445 22.61 1.50 7.44
CA PRO A 445 21.19 1.47 7.77
C PRO A 445 20.34 2.48 6.95
N GLU A 446 20.96 3.34 6.13
CA GLU A 446 20.29 4.31 5.25
C GLU A 446 19.17 3.72 4.39
N GLY A 447 19.29 2.45 3.98
CA GLY A 447 18.26 1.76 3.19
C GLY A 447 16.99 1.39 3.97
N GLY A 448 17.00 1.49 5.30
CA GLY A 448 15.86 1.18 6.19
C GLY A 448 15.43 -0.29 6.24
N TYR A 449 15.97 -1.17 5.38
CA TYR A 449 15.60 -2.60 5.31
C TYR A 449 15.87 -3.35 6.61
N GLN A 450 17.05 -3.18 7.21
CA GLN A 450 17.39 -3.82 8.48
C GLN A 450 16.43 -3.38 9.58
N TRP A 451 16.19 -2.08 9.69
CA TRP A 451 15.27 -1.53 10.68
C TRP A 451 13.82 -2.04 10.50
N MET A 452 13.33 -2.10 9.25
CA MET A 452 12.02 -2.67 8.95
C MET A 452 11.96 -4.17 9.26
N ALA A 453 13.04 -4.91 8.99
CA ALA A 453 13.14 -6.33 9.32
C ALA A 453 13.12 -6.55 10.84
N ASP A 454 13.92 -5.78 11.60
CA ASP A 454 13.94 -5.81 13.07
C ASP A 454 12.55 -5.50 13.66
N HIS A 455 11.81 -4.55 13.08
CA HIS A 455 10.43 -4.25 13.48
C HIS A 455 9.49 -5.45 13.27
N HIS A 456 9.61 -6.16 12.15
CA HIS A 456 8.84 -7.39 11.90
C HIS A 456 9.25 -8.52 12.84
N LEU A 457 10.55 -8.76 13.04
CA LEU A 457 11.05 -9.78 13.96
C LEU A 457 10.53 -9.54 15.37
N PHE A 458 10.63 -8.31 15.89
CA PHE A 458 10.07 -7.97 17.20
C PHE A 458 8.55 -8.21 17.27
N SER A 459 7.82 -7.83 16.23
CA SER A 459 6.37 -8.06 16.17
C SER A 459 6.02 -9.56 16.15
N ILE A 460 6.84 -10.39 15.50
CA ILE A 460 6.71 -11.85 15.54
C ILE A 460 6.98 -12.36 16.96
N ARG A 461 8.07 -11.93 17.61
CA ARG A 461 8.41 -12.33 18.98
C ARG A 461 7.26 -12.01 19.95
N LEU A 462 6.65 -10.83 19.82
CA LEU A 462 5.49 -10.44 20.63
C LEU A 462 4.29 -11.39 20.44
N GLN A 463 4.02 -11.84 19.22
CA GLN A 463 2.95 -12.80 18.93
C GLN A 463 3.30 -14.20 19.46
N LEU A 464 4.53 -14.66 19.22
CA LEU A 464 4.99 -15.96 19.71
C LEU A 464 4.97 -16.02 21.24
N ALA A 465 5.39 -14.96 21.93
CA ALA A 465 5.36 -14.91 23.39
C ALA A 465 3.95 -15.09 23.97
N GLU A 466 2.93 -14.46 23.38
CA GLU A 466 1.53 -14.67 23.77
C GLU A 466 1.08 -16.11 23.55
N GLU A 467 1.47 -16.69 22.42
CA GLU A 467 1.14 -18.07 22.06
C GLU A 467 1.81 -19.09 22.99
N TYR A 468 3.06 -18.85 23.35
CA TYR A 468 3.75 -19.67 24.33
C TYR A 468 3.10 -19.60 25.69
N ARG A 469 2.67 -18.41 26.14
CA ARG A 469 1.91 -18.25 27.39
C ARG A 469 0.62 -19.06 27.36
N TYR A 470 -0.06 -19.10 26.21
CA TYR A 470 -1.24 -19.93 26.03
C TYR A 470 -0.92 -21.44 26.05
N LEU A 471 0.15 -21.86 25.37
CA LEU A 471 0.55 -23.27 25.30
C LEU A 471 1.16 -23.80 26.60
N MET A 472 1.83 -22.96 27.39
CA MET A 472 2.53 -23.32 28.63
C MET A 472 2.22 -22.31 29.77
N PRO A 473 0.99 -22.28 30.31
CA PRO A 473 0.55 -21.24 31.25
C PRO A 473 1.31 -21.18 32.59
N THR A 474 1.96 -22.27 32.97
CA THR A 474 2.67 -22.40 34.26
C THR A 474 4.19 -22.13 34.15
N SER A 475 4.70 -21.79 32.96
CA SER A 475 6.14 -21.59 32.73
C SER A 475 6.44 -20.13 32.40
N ASP A 476 6.64 -19.31 33.44
CA ASP A 476 7.16 -17.95 33.28
C ASP A 476 8.56 -17.97 32.65
N VAL A 477 9.32 -19.04 32.86
CA VAL A 477 10.66 -19.26 32.27
C VAL A 477 10.58 -19.33 30.74
N ALA A 478 9.57 -19.99 30.17
CA ALA A 478 9.42 -20.12 28.73
C ALA A 478 8.96 -18.82 28.05
N TYR A 479 8.08 -18.04 28.68
CA TYR A 479 7.68 -16.71 28.18
C TYR A 479 8.87 -15.74 28.15
N ASN A 480 9.60 -15.67 29.26
CA ASN A 480 10.78 -14.82 29.37
C ASN A 480 11.90 -15.29 28.43
N ALA A 481 11.95 -16.56 28.02
CA ALA A 481 12.92 -17.02 27.03
C ALA A 481 12.71 -16.45 25.61
N ILE A 482 11.50 -15.97 25.28
CA ILE A 482 11.15 -15.45 23.95
C ILE A 482 11.13 -13.92 23.94
N LEU A 483 10.67 -13.32 25.04
CA LEU A 483 10.52 -11.89 25.19
C LEU A 483 10.90 -11.48 26.60
N ASP A 484 12.21 -11.49 26.90
CA ASP A 484 12.70 -10.96 28.17
C ASP A 484 12.67 -9.43 28.19
N ARG A 485 12.76 -8.88 29.41
CA ARG A 485 12.74 -7.44 29.63
C ARG A 485 13.94 -6.73 28.99
N PRO A 486 15.19 -7.21 29.10
CA PRO A 486 16.34 -6.59 28.43
C PRO A 486 16.16 -6.44 26.91
N MET A 487 15.69 -7.47 26.21
CA MET A 487 15.46 -7.38 24.77
C MET A 487 14.36 -6.38 24.41
N VAL A 488 13.29 -6.31 25.22
CA VAL A 488 12.24 -5.30 25.04
C VAL A 488 12.79 -3.89 25.25
N GLU A 489 13.59 -3.68 26.28
CA GLU A 489 14.22 -2.38 26.56
C GLU A 489 15.21 -1.98 25.45
N GLU A 490 16.01 -2.93 24.93
CA GLU A 490 16.89 -2.72 23.77
C GLU A 490 16.09 -2.31 22.53
N TRP A 491 15.00 -3.01 22.23
CA TRP A 491 14.13 -2.65 21.10
C TRP A 491 13.51 -1.26 21.27
N LEU A 492 13.01 -0.93 22.46
CA LEU A 492 12.43 0.38 22.78
C LEU A 492 13.45 1.52 22.60
N ASN A 493 14.67 1.32 23.09
CA ASN A 493 15.76 2.28 22.90
C ASN A 493 16.14 2.41 21.42
N GLY A 494 16.18 1.29 20.68
CA GLY A 494 16.37 1.29 19.23
C GLY A 494 15.30 2.09 18.49
N GLN A 495 14.02 2.03 18.92
CA GLN A 495 12.96 2.88 18.35
C GLN A 495 13.16 4.36 18.64
N ARG A 496 13.58 4.74 19.87
CA ARG A 496 13.89 6.14 20.20
C ARG A 496 15.04 6.68 19.37
N TYR A 497 16.12 5.90 19.26
CA TYR A 497 17.29 6.26 18.46
C TYR A 497 16.94 6.38 16.96
N SER A 498 16.17 5.44 16.43
CA SER A 498 15.71 5.52 15.03
C SER A 498 14.84 6.75 14.81
N TRP A 499 13.99 7.08 15.78
CA TRP A 499 13.16 8.28 15.74
C TRP A 499 13.99 9.56 15.79
N SER A 500 15.04 9.67 16.62
CA SER A 500 15.86 10.88 16.67
C SER A 500 16.58 11.16 15.34
N ILE A 501 17.09 10.12 14.67
CA ILE A 501 17.67 10.24 13.33
C ILE A 501 16.63 10.74 12.33
N LEU A 502 15.45 10.13 12.33
CA LEU A 502 14.38 10.51 11.42
C LEU A 502 13.84 11.91 11.71
N ALA A 503 13.66 12.28 12.97
CA ALA A 503 13.21 13.60 13.38
C ALA A 503 14.17 14.68 12.86
N ASN A 504 15.48 14.49 13.01
CA ASN A 504 16.49 15.41 12.46
C ASN A 504 16.41 15.53 10.93
N HIS A 505 16.22 14.39 10.24
CA HIS A 505 15.99 14.42 8.78
C HIS A 505 14.71 15.20 8.43
N PHE A 506 13.66 15.07 9.24
CA PHE A 506 12.37 15.71 9.03
C PHE A 506 12.28 17.16 9.53
N GLU A 507 13.24 17.64 10.28
CA GLU A 507 13.39 19.08 10.52
C GLU A 507 13.82 19.79 9.23
N SER A 508 14.68 19.15 8.45
CA SER A 508 15.14 19.66 7.16
C SER A 508 14.18 19.33 6.01
N ASN A 509 13.30 18.33 6.17
CA ASN A 509 12.39 17.85 5.14
C ASN A 509 10.99 17.50 5.67
N VAL A 510 9.96 17.79 4.89
CA VAL A 510 8.58 17.44 5.29
C VAL A 510 8.38 15.91 5.28
N MET A 511 8.06 15.31 6.44
CA MET A 511 7.83 13.87 6.58
C MET A 511 6.68 13.37 5.70
N PRO A 512 6.88 12.49 4.72
CA PRO A 512 5.80 12.14 3.80
C PRO A 512 4.54 11.53 4.48
N PRO A 513 3.33 11.77 3.93
CA PRO A 513 2.07 11.38 4.55
C PRO A 513 1.82 9.87 4.66
N TYR A 514 2.62 9.04 3.99
CA TYR A 514 2.58 7.58 4.13
C TYR A 514 3.31 7.05 5.38
N PHE A 515 4.08 7.88 6.08
CA PHE A 515 4.73 7.48 7.34
C PHE A 515 3.78 7.42 8.55
N GLY A 516 2.53 7.88 8.43
CA GLY A 516 1.59 7.97 9.55
C GLY A 516 1.37 6.66 10.32
N TRP A 517 1.34 5.52 9.62
CA TRP A 517 1.02 4.23 10.25
C TRP A 517 2.09 3.70 11.19
N TRP A 518 3.36 4.00 10.92
CA TRP A 518 4.46 3.46 11.71
C TRP A 518 4.47 3.99 13.15
N PRO A 519 4.48 5.32 13.40
CA PRO A 519 4.40 5.87 14.74
C PRO A 519 3.18 5.37 15.52
N MET A 520 2.03 5.25 14.84
CA MET A 520 0.80 4.77 15.45
C MET A 520 0.91 3.31 15.89
N ARG A 521 1.53 2.46 15.08
CA ARG A 521 1.81 1.06 15.43
C ARG A 521 2.78 0.98 16.61
N THR A 522 3.81 1.81 16.64
CA THR A 522 4.76 1.85 17.77
C THR A 522 4.06 2.24 19.08
N VAL A 523 3.18 3.26 19.06
CA VAL A 523 2.35 3.61 20.24
C VAL A 523 1.52 2.42 20.72
N SER A 524 0.89 1.68 19.79
CA SER A 524 0.08 0.50 20.12
C SER A 524 0.91 -0.63 20.75
N ILE A 525 2.10 -0.90 20.21
CA ILE A 525 3.02 -1.91 20.77
C ILE A 525 3.47 -1.49 22.16
N CYS A 526 3.92 -0.25 22.34
CA CYS A 526 4.36 0.28 23.63
C CYS A 526 3.26 0.19 24.69
N TYR A 527 2.03 0.60 24.37
CA TYR A 527 0.90 0.47 25.28
C TYR A 527 0.63 -1.00 25.65
N SER A 528 0.68 -1.91 24.65
CA SER A 528 0.48 -3.35 24.89
C SER A 528 1.56 -3.95 25.78
N LEU A 529 2.82 -3.52 25.65
CA LEU A 529 3.92 -3.95 26.51
C LEU A 529 3.70 -3.48 27.96
N TRP A 530 3.31 -2.21 28.14
CA TRP A 530 3.02 -1.67 29.47
C TRP A 530 1.81 -2.33 30.15
N VAL A 531 0.75 -2.64 29.39
CA VAL A 531 -0.41 -3.37 29.93
C VAL A 531 0.00 -4.75 30.49
N LYS A 532 1.03 -5.38 29.90
CA LYS A 532 1.56 -6.67 30.37
C LYS A 532 2.52 -6.52 31.55
N ASP A 533 3.39 -5.51 31.54
CA ASP A 533 4.29 -5.17 32.64
C ASP A 533 4.19 -3.66 32.95
N ASN A 534 3.40 -3.33 33.97
CA ASN A 534 3.18 -1.93 34.37
C ASN A 534 4.43 -1.26 34.97
N LYS A 535 5.49 -2.04 35.28
CA LYS A 535 6.80 -1.53 35.71
C LYS A 535 7.70 -1.19 34.53
N LEU A 536 7.33 -1.52 33.30
CA LEU A 536 8.07 -1.16 32.09
C LEU A 536 7.75 0.29 31.69
N LEU A 537 8.20 1.24 32.52
CA LEU A 537 7.93 2.67 32.32
C LEU A 537 8.55 3.20 31.02
N LEU A 538 9.66 2.61 30.57
CA LEU A 538 10.30 2.93 29.29
C LEU A 538 9.31 2.81 28.13
N ALA A 539 8.38 1.84 28.15
CA ALA A 539 7.39 1.70 27.09
C ALA A 539 6.47 2.94 26.99
N LEU A 540 6.05 3.51 28.13
CA LEU A 540 5.26 4.74 28.14
C LEU A 540 6.08 5.95 27.69
N GLU A 541 7.35 6.04 28.06
CA GLU A 541 8.25 7.10 27.58
C GLU A 541 8.40 7.07 26.05
N VAL A 542 8.61 5.89 25.47
CA VAL A 542 8.64 5.73 24.01
C VAL A 542 7.28 6.05 23.39
N ALA A 543 6.18 5.60 24.00
CA ALA A 543 4.84 5.89 23.51
C ALA A 543 4.57 7.40 23.44
N LYS A 544 5.02 8.19 24.42
CA LYS A 544 4.90 9.65 24.42
C LYS A 544 5.61 10.30 23.23
N VAL A 545 6.85 9.88 22.95
CA VAL A 545 7.63 10.38 21.79
C VAL A 545 6.88 10.13 20.48
N PHE A 546 6.44 8.89 20.26
CA PHE A 546 5.73 8.53 19.04
C PHE A 546 4.31 9.11 18.98
N LEU A 547 3.66 9.39 20.11
CA LEU A 547 2.39 10.10 20.13
C LEU A 547 2.57 11.56 19.66
N GLY A 548 3.70 12.20 19.99
CA GLY A 548 4.11 13.49 19.43
C GLY A 548 4.29 13.43 17.91
N ALA A 549 4.92 12.37 17.41
CA ALA A 549 5.06 12.11 15.97
C ALA A 549 3.71 12.00 15.25
N VAL A 550 2.78 11.21 15.79
CA VAL A 550 1.43 11.06 15.23
C VAL A 550 0.73 12.40 15.14
N ARG A 551 0.81 13.21 16.21
CA ARG A 551 0.23 14.55 16.24
C ARG A 551 0.82 15.46 15.18
N TYR A 552 2.14 15.44 15.01
CA TYR A 552 2.81 16.27 14.03
C TYR A 552 2.40 15.90 12.59
N ILE A 553 2.29 14.60 12.29
CA ILE A 553 1.81 14.13 10.98
C ILE A 553 0.34 14.54 10.77
N GLU A 554 -0.53 14.34 11.75
CA GLU A 554 -1.94 14.78 11.65
C GLU A 554 -2.05 16.30 11.54
N TRP A 555 -1.13 17.08 12.11
CA TRP A 555 -1.07 18.53 11.92
C TRP A 555 -0.63 18.91 10.51
N LEU A 556 0.41 18.27 9.97
CA LEU A 556 0.89 18.52 8.61
C LEU A 556 -0.13 18.09 7.54
N TRP A 557 -0.87 17.01 7.78
CA TRP A 557 -1.96 16.56 6.91
C TRP A 557 -3.26 16.38 7.70
N PRO A 558 -4.00 17.48 7.95
CA PRO A 558 -5.20 17.47 8.76
C PRO A 558 -6.22 16.42 8.29
N PRO A 559 -6.50 15.37 9.09
CA PRO A 559 -7.62 14.50 8.82
C PRO A 559 -8.92 15.27 9.07
N THR A 560 -10.03 14.81 8.49
CA THR A 560 -11.34 15.23 8.99
C THR A 560 -11.48 14.79 10.44
N SER A 561 -11.99 15.64 11.34
CA SER A 561 -12.05 15.39 12.79
C SER A 561 -12.58 14.00 13.21
N ALA A 562 -13.52 13.44 12.45
CA ALA A 562 -14.05 12.08 12.67
C ALA A 562 -13.04 10.93 12.42
N LYS A 563 -11.84 11.22 11.91
CA LYS A 563 -10.83 10.22 11.47
C LYS A 563 -9.48 10.36 12.17
N SER A 564 -9.34 11.35 13.04
CA SER A 564 -8.14 11.49 13.87
C SER A 564 -8.10 10.34 14.86
N LEU A 565 -6.97 9.63 14.91
CA LEU A 565 -6.74 8.54 15.85
C LEU A 565 -5.97 9.02 17.08
N TYR A 566 -5.39 10.23 17.01
CA TYR A 566 -4.65 10.87 18.08
C TYR A 566 -5.44 10.98 19.41
N PRO A 567 -6.71 11.47 19.46
CA PRO A 567 -7.44 11.63 20.73
C PRO A 567 -7.62 10.33 21.51
N ARG A 568 -7.86 9.22 20.80
CA ARG A 568 -8.01 7.89 21.40
C ARG A 568 -6.72 7.46 22.07
N TRP A 569 -5.61 7.53 21.34
CA TRP A 569 -4.31 7.12 21.87
C TRP A 569 -3.82 8.05 22.97
N LEU A 570 -4.03 9.36 22.83
CA LEU A 570 -3.73 10.34 23.88
C LEU A 570 -4.45 9.96 25.18
N ASN A 571 -5.75 9.67 25.13
CA ASN A 571 -6.50 9.28 26.33
C ASN A 571 -5.95 7.99 26.99
N LEU A 572 -5.64 6.97 26.20
CA LEU A 572 -5.08 5.71 26.70
C LEU A 572 -3.71 5.89 27.35
N ILE A 573 -2.80 6.61 26.69
CA ILE A 573 -1.45 6.87 27.21
C ILE A 573 -1.50 7.79 28.43
N THR A 574 -2.31 8.86 28.42
CA THR A 574 -2.50 9.73 29.59
C THR A 574 -2.99 8.96 30.80
N THR A 575 -3.97 8.07 30.62
CA THR A 575 -4.50 7.23 31.71
C THR A 575 -3.41 6.30 32.26
N ALA A 576 -2.62 5.68 31.38
CA ALA A 576 -1.50 4.85 31.78
C ALA A 576 -0.43 5.64 32.57
N CYS A 577 -0.04 6.82 32.08
CA CYS A 577 0.90 7.71 32.77
C CYS A 577 0.43 8.08 34.18
N ILE A 578 -0.84 8.46 34.34
CA ILE A 578 -1.43 8.77 35.65
C ILE A 578 -1.34 7.56 36.58
N SER A 579 -1.71 6.37 36.09
CA SER A 579 -1.67 5.15 36.90
C SER A 579 -0.26 4.70 37.29
N SER A 580 0.75 5.07 36.49
CA SER A 580 2.16 4.77 36.74
C SER A 580 2.90 5.88 37.50
N GLY A 581 2.26 7.02 37.78
CA GLY A 581 2.87 8.14 38.50
C GLY A 581 4.01 8.83 37.74
N ILE A 582 3.96 8.83 36.40
CA ILE A 582 4.95 9.49 35.53
C ILE A 582 4.36 10.72 34.84
N ASP A 583 5.23 11.56 34.27
CA ASP A 583 4.83 12.77 33.57
C ASP A 583 3.90 12.48 32.38
N LEU A 584 2.90 13.36 32.23
CA LEU A 584 1.89 13.28 31.19
C LEU A 584 2.48 13.55 29.79
N PRO A 585 1.84 13.04 28.72
CA PRO A 585 2.23 13.39 27.35
C PRO A 585 2.13 14.90 27.12
N GLU A 586 3.13 15.48 26.47
CA GLU A 586 3.08 16.88 26.07
C GLU A 586 1.93 17.12 25.07
N THR A 587 1.12 18.12 25.35
CA THR A 587 -0.03 18.50 24.51
C THR A 587 0.29 19.68 23.59
N GLY A 588 1.56 20.02 23.38
CA GLY A 588 2.01 20.97 22.36
C GLY A 588 2.19 20.28 21.00
N VAL A 589 2.21 21.05 19.89
CA VAL A 589 2.84 20.56 18.66
C VAL A 589 4.33 20.68 18.92
N ILE A 590 5.01 19.56 19.17
CA ILE A 590 6.46 19.55 19.35
C ILE A 590 7.07 19.90 18.00
N THR A 591 7.57 21.12 17.85
CA THR A 591 8.61 21.40 16.86
C THR A 591 9.87 20.67 17.35
N TYR A 592 10.44 19.79 16.53
CA TYR A 592 11.41 18.75 16.94
C TYR A 592 12.74 19.20 17.56
N ALA A 593 12.90 20.49 17.88
CA ALA A 593 14.13 21.15 18.28
C ALA A 593 14.78 20.65 19.60
N HIS A 594 14.19 19.68 20.31
CA HIS A 594 14.68 19.21 21.61
C HIS A 594 14.42 17.72 21.85
N ILE A 595 14.76 16.84 20.90
CA ILE A 595 14.96 15.42 21.24
C ILE A 595 16.44 15.26 21.55
N ASP A 596 16.79 15.19 22.84
CA ASP A 596 18.13 14.76 23.26
C ASP A 596 18.43 13.44 22.54
N THR A 597 19.48 13.42 21.72
CA THR A 597 19.96 12.18 21.12
C THR A 597 20.40 11.27 22.27
N PRO A 598 19.69 10.16 22.55
CA PRO A 598 20.19 9.20 23.52
C PRO A 598 21.54 8.70 23.01
N GLU A 599 22.46 8.40 23.94
CA GLU A 599 23.69 7.68 23.60
C GLU A 599 23.33 6.43 22.78
N GLU A 600 24.10 6.17 21.73
CA GLU A 600 23.94 4.96 20.93
C GLU A 600 23.95 3.77 21.90
N PRO A 601 22.96 2.86 21.85
CA PRO A 601 22.90 1.76 22.81
C PRO A 601 24.23 1.01 22.82
N GLU A 602 24.86 0.90 23.99
CA GLU A 602 26.21 0.32 24.18
C GLU A 602 26.29 -1.16 23.71
N SER A 603 25.15 -1.81 23.47
CA SER A 603 25.09 -3.11 22.82
C SER A 603 25.26 -3.01 21.30
N LYS A 604 26.50 -3.31 20.90
CA LYS A 604 27.00 -3.57 19.54
C LYS A 604 27.45 -2.29 18.84
N ILE A 605 28.78 -2.15 18.77
CA ILE A 605 29.54 -1.27 17.88
C ILE A 605 28.93 -1.34 16.47
N ARG A 606 27.98 -0.45 16.14
CA ARG A 606 27.57 -0.19 14.77
C ARG A 606 28.48 0.92 14.26
N PRO A 607 29.02 0.82 13.04
CA PRO A 607 29.87 1.88 12.52
C PRO A 607 29.02 3.15 12.36
N SER A 608 29.49 4.19 13.04
CA SER A 608 29.21 5.61 12.79
C SER A 608 29.33 5.92 11.30
N GLY A 609 28.22 5.75 10.58
CA GLY A 609 28.06 6.09 9.16
C GLY A 609 27.23 7.35 8.93
N LEU A 610 26.91 8.12 9.98
CA LEU A 610 26.35 9.47 9.86
C LEU A 610 27.48 10.43 9.45
N ALA A 611 28.02 10.24 8.26
CA ALA A 611 28.86 11.24 7.61
C ALA A 611 28.04 11.92 6.52
N THR A 612 27.60 13.15 6.82
CA THR A 612 27.20 14.21 5.89
C THR A 612 26.02 13.94 4.96
N PHE A 613 24.86 14.53 5.31
CA PHE A 613 23.97 15.17 4.34
C PHE A 613 24.16 16.69 4.45
#